data_AF-A0A938J449-F1
#
_entry.id   AF-A0A938J449-F1
#
_cell.length_a   1.000
_cell.length_b   1.000
_cell.length_c   1.000
_cell.angle_alpha   90.00
_cell.angle_beta   90.00
_cell.angle_gamma   90.00
#
_symmetry.space_group_name_H-M   'P 1'
#
loop_
_entity.id
_entity.type
_entity.pdbx_description
1 polymer ?
#
loop_
_entity_poly.entity_id
_entity_poly.type
_entity_poly.pdbx_seq_one_letter_code
_entity_poly.pdbx_strand_id
1 'polypeptide(L)'
;MTLRPYTQLGTLQRAGWRAPLPGAQAGVGLVESIVAVALLSTVILALATGMLSLLGTSRANAETQKLQAAVTAWTEALKVVPYEDCATPDDYDLANPPAGWAGPTTGTAKVTAVEHWQPDPGGFGKFDADCTTDAGGTPTDAGAQRLTVEVTVEGQTTSAQIVLRRPAPGTGP
;
A
#
# COMPACT_ATOMS: atom_id res chain seq x y z
N MET A 1 -100.39 -16.78 -22.55
CA MET A 1 -99.06 -16.14 -22.56
C MET A 1 -98.41 -16.54 -23.88
N THR A 2 -98.62 -15.90 -25.03
CA THR A 2 -98.56 -14.47 -25.41
C THR A 2 -97.18 -13.84 -25.14
N LEU A 3 -96.29 -13.86 -26.13
CA LEU A 3 -95.76 -12.70 -26.88
C LEU A 3 -94.56 -13.11 -27.77
N ARG A 4 -94.61 -12.72 -29.06
CA ARG A 4 -93.48 -12.57 -29.99
C ARG A 4 -92.73 -11.24 -29.66
N PRO A 5 -91.85 -10.70 -30.52
CA PRO A 5 -90.51 -11.08 -31.02
C PRO A 5 -89.50 -9.90 -30.78
N TYR A 6 -88.37 -9.88 -31.53
CA TYR A 6 -87.51 -8.73 -31.94
C TYR A 6 -86.02 -8.77 -31.53
N THR A 7 -85.19 -8.92 -32.59
CA THR A 7 -83.96 -8.17 -32.96
C THR A 7 -82.96 -7.71 -31.91
N GLN A 8 -81.68 -7.94 -32.21
CA GLN A 8 -80.69 -6.90 -32.58
C GLN A 8 -79.42 -7.61 -33.10
N LEU A 9 -79.19 -7.61 -34.41
CA LEU A 9 -78.06 -6.93 -35.06
C LEU A 9 -76.85 -6.63 -34.15
N GLY A 10 -75.75 -7.31 -34.43
CA GLY A 10 -74.44 -7.03 -33.85
C GLY A 10 -73.34 -7.49 -34.79
N THR A 11 -73.31 -6.93 -36.00
CA THR A 11 -72.13 -6.96 -36.87
C THR A 11 -70.99 -6.22 -36.17
N LEU A 12 -70.14 -6.94 -35.44
CA LEU A 12 -68.87 -6.37 -35.00
C LEU A 12 -67.92 -6.29 -36.20
N GLN A 13 -68.02 -5.13 -36.83
CA GLN A 13 -66.93 -4.31 -37.34
C GLN A 13 -65.54 -4.92 -37.19
N ARG A 14 -64.95 -5.15 -38.37
CA ARG A 14 -63.51 -5.16 -38.65
C ARG A 14 -62.74 -4.24 -37.70
N ALA A 15 -62.12 -4.82 -36.67
CA ALA A 15 -60.86 -4.29 -36.18
C ALA A 15 -59.80 -4.72 -37.20
N GLY A 16 -59.58 -3.84 -38.19
CA GLY A 16 -58.47 -3.98 -39.10
C GLY A 16 -57.19 -4.02 -38.29
N TRP A 17 -56.62 -5.21 -38.15
CA TRP A 17 -55.21 -5.37 -37.87
C TRP A 17 -54.49 -4.67 -39.01
N ARG A 18 -54.15 -3.40 -38.80
CA ARG A 18 -53.12 -2.73 -39.59
C ARG A 18 -51.84 -3.50 -39.27
N ALA A 19 -51.58 -4.53 -40.07
CA ALA A 19 -50.26 -5.09 -40.16
C ALA A 19 -49.30 -3.92 -40.41
N PRO A 20 -48.20 -3.81 -39.67
CA PRO A 20 -47.19 -2.82 -40.00
C PRO A 20 -46.74 -3.09 -41.43
N LEU A 21 -46.79 -2.05 -42.27
CA LEU A 21 -46.22 -2.09 -43.62
C LEU A 21 -44.75 -2.48 -43.48
N PRO A 22 -44.24 -3.50 -44.20
CA PRO A 22 -42.81 -3.77 -44.26
C PRO A 22 -42.16 -2.68 -45.13
N GLY A 23 -42.02 -1.50 -44.55
CA GLY A 23 -41.30 -0.38 -45.12
C GLY A 23 -39.81 -0.54 -44.80
N ALA A 24 -39.04 -1.00 -45.78
CA ALA A 24 -37.61 -0.73 -45.95
C ALA A 24 -36.77 -0.57 -44.65
N GLN A 25 -36.59 -1.66 -43.89
CA GLN A 25 -35.64 -1.73 -42.76
C GLN A 25 -34.50 -2.75 -43.04
N ALA A 26 -34.16 -2.99 -44.30
CA ALA A 26 -33.19 -4.03 -44.68
C ALA A 26 -31.70 -3.65 -44.50
N GLY A 27 -31.38 -2.43 -44.05
CA GLY A 27 -30.00 -1.98 -43.83
C GLY A 27 -29.72 -1.35 -42.45
N VAL A 28 -30.73 -0.75 -41.81
CA VAL A 28 -30.57 -0.03 -40.53
C VAL A 28 -30.40 -1.00 -39.36
N GLY A 29 -31.17 -2.11 -39.30
CA GLY A 29 -31.05 -3.08 -38.20
C GLY A 29 -29.73 -3.87 -38.20
N LEU A 30 -29.14 -4.11 -39.37
CA LEU A 30 -27.87 -4.85 -39.49
C LEU A 30 -26.69 -3.96 -39.08
N VAL A 31 -26.67 -2.70 -39.52
CA VAL A 31 -25.65 -1.73 -39.08
C VAL A 31 -25.80 -1.44 -37.58
N GLU A 32 -27.02 -1.26 -37.08
CA GLU A 32 -27.29 -1.01 -35.66
C GLU A 32 -26.87 -2.19 -34.76
N SER A 33 -27.13 -3.43 -35.19
CA SER A 33 -26.67 -4.62 -34.46
C SER A 33 -25.14 -4.78 -34.48
N ILE A 34 -24.46 -4.48 -35.59
CA ILE A 34 -22.99 -4.48 -35.64
C ILE A 34 -22.42 -3.40 -34.70
N VAL A 35 -22.99 -2.20 -34.70
CA VAL A 35 -22.56 -1.12 -33.80
C VAL A 35 -22.82 -1.49 -32.34
N ALA A 36 -23.97 -2.08 -32.03
CA ALA A 36 -24.28 -2.54 -30.67
C ALA A 36 -23.27 -3.60 -30.18
N VAL A 37 -22.94 -4.59 -31.02
CA VAL A 37 -21.94 -5.61 -30.69
C VAL A 37 -20.55 -4.99 -30.53
N ALA A 38 -20.18 -4.04 -31.39
CA ALA A 38 -18.91 -3.32 -31.28
C ALA A 38 -18.82 -2.57 -29.94
N LEU A 39 -19.86 -1.85 -29.55
CA LEU A 39 -19.91 -1.12 -28.27
C LEU A 39 -19.89 -2.07 -27.06
N LEU A 40 -20.64 -3.17 -27.10
CA LEU A 40 -20.61 -4.16 -26.02
C LEU A 40 -19.22 -4.78 -25.89
N SER A 41 -18.55 -5.07 -27.00
CA SER A 41 -17.20 -5.64 -26.99
C SER A 41 -16.18 -4.71 -26.35
N THR A 42 -16.24 -3.39 -26.64
CA THR A 42 -15.30 -2.42 -26.05
C THR A 42 -15.54 -2.24 -24.55
N VAL A 43 -16.80 -2.23 -24.11
CA VAL A 43 -17.15 -2.18 -22.69
C VAL A 43 -16.64 -3.42 -21.95
N ILE A 44 -16.84 -4.62 -22.51
CA ILE A 44 -16.35 -5.86 -21.89
C ILE A 44 -14.83 -5.86 -21.78
N LEU A 45 -14.11 -5.44 -22.84
CA LEU A 45 -12.66 -5.33 -22.82
C LEU A 45 -12.19 -4.31 -21.77
N ALA A 46 -12.83 -3.14 -21.67
CA ALA A 46 -12.50 -2.13 -20.69
C ALA A 46 -12.69 -2.61 -19.23
N LEU A 47 -13.74 -3.41 -18.99
CA LEU A 47 -13.96 -4.01 -17.68
C LEU A 47 -12.91 -5.07 -17.35
N ALA A 48 -12.55 -5.92 -18.33
CA ALA A 48 -11.54 -6.94 -18.15
C ALA A 48 -10.15 -6.34 -17.87
N THR A 49 -9.75 -5.31 -18.61
CA THR A 49 -8.48 -4.59 -18.39
C THR A 49 -8.49 -3.86 -17.05
N GLY A 50 -9.61 -3.24 -16.67
CA GLY A 50 -9.80 -2.64 -15.35
C GLY A 50 -9.58 -3.65 -14.22
N MET A 51 -10.20 -4.82 -14.30
CA MET A 51 -10.06 -5.88 -13.29
C MET A 51 -8.62 -6.40 -13.19
N LEU A 52 -7.95 -6.62 -14.31
CA LEU A 52 -6.54 -7.03 -14.33
C LEU A 52 -5.62 -5.98 -13.70
N SER A 53 -5.89 -4.70 -13.98
CA SER A 53 -5.16 -3.58 -13.38
C SER A 53 -5.36 -3.54 -11.87
N LEU A 54 -6.61 -3.69 -11.41
CA LEU A 54 -6.95 -3.77 -9.98
C LEU A 54 -6.23 -4.92 -9.28
N LEU A 55 -6.15 -6.11 -9.89
CA LEU A 55 -5.43 -7.25 -9.33
C LEU A 55 -3.92 -7.01 -9.24
N GLY A 56 -3.33 -6.39 -10.28
CA GLY A 56 -1.93 -6.00 -10.27
C GLY A 56 -1.62 -5.01 -9.15
N THR A 57 -2.43 -3.95 -9.03
CA THR A 57 -2.30 -2.95 -7.97
C THR A 57 -2.51 -3.56 -6.59
N SER A 58 -3.45 -4.50 -6.43
CA SER A 58 -3.68 -5.16 -5.13
C SER A 58 -2.47 -5.96 -4.67
N ARG A 59 -1.77 -6.65 -5.58
CA ARG A 59 -0.54 -7.39 -5.25
C ARG A 59 0.59 -6.45 -4.88
N ALA A 60 0.80 -5.39 -5.68
CA ALA A 60 1.82 -4.38 -5.41
C ALA A 60 1.58 -3.68 -4.04
N ASN A 61 0.31 -3.40 -3.72
CA ASN A 61 -0.05 -2.84 -2.41
C ASN A 61 0.21 -3.83 -1.27
N ALA A 62 -0.11 -5.11 -1.45
CA ALA A 62 0.16 -6.14 -0.44
C ALA A 62 1.67 -6.28 -0.17
N GLU A 63 2.50 -6.25 -1.22
CA GLU A 63 3.96 -6.27 -1.10
C GLU A 63 4.49 -5.02 -0.38
N THR A 64 3.98 -3.83 -0.72
CA THR A 64 4.35 -2.58 -0.05
C THR A 64 3.95 -2.60 1.44
N GLN A 65 2.77 -3.12 1.76
CA GLN A 65 2.30 -3.26 3.15
C GLN A 65 3.18 -4.21 3.96
N LYS A 66 3.61 -5.35 3.38
CA LYS A 66 4.56 -6.26 4.03
C LYS A 66 5.87 -5.55 4.35
N LEU A 67 6.43 -4.78 3.40
CA LEU A 67 7.66 -4.02 3.60
C LEU A 67 7.52 -2.96 4.70
N GLN A 68 6.44 -2.19 4.70
CA GLN A 68 6.19 -1.17 5.73
C GLN A 68 5.99 -1.78 7.12
N ALA A 69 5.26 -2.90 7.20
CA ALA A 69 5.08 -3.63 8.44
C ALA A 69 6.42 -4.19 8.97
N ALA A 70 7.25 -4.76 8.10
CA ALA A 70 8.57 -5.25 8.46
C ALA A 70 9.47 -4.12 8.96
N VAL A 71 9.56 -3.00 8.22
CA VAL A 71 10.33 -1.82 8.63
C VAL A 71 9.90 -1.32 10.00
N THR A 72 8.60 -1.19 10.22
CA THR A 72 8.07 -0.71 11.50
C THR A 72 8.40 -1.69 12.62
N ALA A 73 8.27 -3.00 12.39
CA ALA A 73 8.63 -4.00 13.38
C ALA A 73 10.13 -3.96 13.72
N TRP A 74 11.00 -3.81 12.73
CA TRP A 74 12.45 -3.71 12.93
C TRP A 74 12.85 -2.43 13.64
N THR A 75 12.26 -1.28 13.30
CA THR A 75 12.53 -0.04 14.04
C THR A 75 12.02 -0.11 15.48
N GLU A 76 10.83 -0.64 15.74
CA GLU A 76 10.38 -0.82 17.14
C GLU A 76 11.27 -1.80 17.92
N ALA A 77 11.70 -2.90 17.31
CA ALA A 77 12.58 -3.87 17.96
C ALA A 77 13.99 -3.32 18.26
N LEU A 78 14.46 -2.33 17.49
CA LEU A 78 15.73 -1.67 17.73
C LEU A 78 15.70 -0.70 18.91
N LYS A 79 14.52 -0.20 19.33
CA LYS A 79 14.42 0.74 20.47
C LYS A 79 14.83 0.12 21.80
N VAL A 80 14.78 -1.21 21.91
CA VAL A 80 15.14 -1.95 23.13
C VAL A 80 16.58 -2.44 23.12
N VAL A 81 17.31 -2.21 22.02
CA VAL A 81 18.73 -2.56 21.94
C VAL A 81 19.52 -1.62 22.87
N PRO A 82 20.52 -2.13 23.61
CA PRO A 82 21.36 -1.30 24.46
C PRO A 82 22.00 -0.16 23.67
N TYR A 83 21.99 1.03 24.26
CA TYR A 83 22.69 2.18 23.70
C TYR A 83 24.19 2.04 23.97
N GLU A 84 25.01 2.09 22.93
CA GLU A 84 26.47 2.07 23.05
C GLU A 84 27.03 3.47 22.71
N ASP A 85 27.93 3.98 23.55
CA ASP A 85 28.49 5.33 23.37
C ASP A 85 29.42 5.37 22.15
N CYS A 86 29.23 6.36 21.27
CA CYS A 86 30.00 6.50 20.02
C CYS A 86 30.00 5.22 19.15
N ALA A 87 28.87 4.52 19.12
CA ALA A 87 28.70 3.28 18.37
C ALA A 87 28.91 3.45 16.85
N THR A 88 29.34 2.35 16.24
CA THR A 88 29.44 2.13 14.80
C THR A 88 28.34 1.16 14.34
N PRO A 89 28.09 1.02 13.03
CA PRO A 89 27.10 0.04 12.54
C PRO A 89 27.37 -1.39 13.01
N ASP A 90 28.64 -1.78 13.18
CA ASP A 90 29.03 -3.13 13.62
C ASP A 90 28.64 -3.42 15.07
N ASP A 91 28.56 -2.40 15.92
CA ASP A 91 28.12 -2.53 17.32
C ASP A 91 26.64 -2.90 17.44
N TYR A 92 25.87 -2.65 16.37
CA TYR A 92 24.46 -3.01 16.24
C TYR A 92 24.25 -4.18 15.26
N ASP A 93 25.20 -5.12 15.18
CA ASP A 93 25.09 -6.29 14.30
C ASP A 93 23.87 -7.15 14.64
N LEU A 94 22.85 -7.06 13.79
CA LEU A 94 21.60 -7.80 13.91
C LEU A 94 21.73 -9.28 13.53
N ALA A 95 22.84 -9.69 12.91
CA ALA A 95 23.13 -11.09 12.66
C ALA A 95 23.57 -11.83 13.94
N ASN A 96 24.14 -11.11 14.90
CA ASN A 96 24.58 -11.64 16.19
C ASN A 96 23.96 -10.84 17.36
N PRO A 97 22.63 -10.87 17.52
CA PRO A 97 21.98 -10.07 18.53
C PRO A 97 22.30 -10.57 19.95
N PRO A 98 22.20 -9.69 20.96
CA PRO A 98 22.39 -10.08 22.35
C PRO A 98 21.42 -11.21 22.76
N ALA A 99 21.89 -12.09 23.63
CA ALA A 99 21.15 -13.27 24.07
C ALA A 99 19.75 -12.89 24.61
N GLY A 100 18.71 -13.52 24.06
CA GLY A 100 17.32 -13.27 24.45
C GLY A 100 16.58 -12.23 23.60
N TRP A 101 17.27 -11.56 22.68
CA TRP A 101 16.60 -10.73 21.66
C TRP A 101 16.21 -11.60 20.46
N ALA A 102 14.90 -11.72 20.22
CA ALA A 102 14.39 -12.57 19.13
C ALA A 102 14.18 -11.83 17.80
N GLY A 103 14.25 -10.49 17.81
CA GLY A 103 13.96 -9.65 16.64
C GLY A 103 12.59 -9.90 16.01
N PRO A 104 12.24 -9.16 14.95
CA PRO A 104 11.12 -9.51 14.09
C PRO A 104 11.44 -10.75 13.23
N THR A 105 10.43 -11.57 12.96
CA THR A 105 10.57 -12.75 12.08
C THR A 105 10.39 -12.44 10.59
N THR A 106 9.89 -11.24 10.27
CA THR A 106 9.59 -10.84 8.89
C THR A 106 10.81 -10.17 8.27
N GLY A 107 11.43 -10.87 7.32
CA GLY A 107 12.60 -10.38 6.59
C GLY A 107 13.88 -10.37 7.42
N THR A 108 14.89 -9.71 6.89
CA THR A 108 16.20 -9.51 7.53
C THR A 108 16.53 -8.03 7.55
N ALA A 109 17.18 -7.55 8.61
CA ALA A 109 17.65 -6.17 8.66
C ALA A 109 19.13 -6.07 8.98
N LYS A 110 19.72 -4.94 8.60
CA LYS A 110 21.09 -4.53 8.98
C LYS A 110 21.08 -3.04 9.32
N VAL A 111 21.89 -2.64 10.29
CA VAL A 111 22.20 -1.23 10.51
C VAL A 111 23.29 -0.84 9.53
N THR A 112 23.07 0.20 8.73
CA THR A 112 24.02 0.64 7.68
C THR A 112 24.73 1.94 8.01
N ALA A 113 24.15 2.75 8.89
CA ALA A 113 24.78 3.98 9.37
C ALA A 113 24.35 4.24 10.80
N VAL A 114 25.28 4.79 11.58
CA VAL A 114 25.05 5.37 12.89
C VAL A 114 25.56 6.80 12.83
N GLU A 115 24.70 7.74 13.16
CA GLU A 115 25.05 9.16 13.25
C GLU A 115 24.81 9.63 14.68
N HIS A 116 25.71 10.43 15.22
CA HIS A 116 25.70 10.90 16.60
C HIS A 116 25.15 12.32 16.67
N TRP A 117 24.36 12.59 17.70
CA TRP A 117 23.84 13.93 17.95
C TRP A 117 24.97 14.87 18.35
N GLN A 118 25.10 15.97 17.62
CA GLN A 118 26.02 17.06 17.89
C GLN A 118 25.21 18.31 18.27
N PRO A 119 25.13 18.66 19.58
CA PRO A 119 24.42 19.85 20.02
C PRO A 119 25.15 21.11 19.56
N ASP A 120 24.41 22.07 19.01
CA ASP A 120 24.91 23.41 18.71
C ASP A 120 24.39 24.40 19.76
N PRO A 121 25.25 25.00 20.59
CA PRO A 121 24.84 25.94 21.63
C PRO A 121 24.01 27.14 21.14
N GLY A 122 24.09 27.49 19.84
CA GLY A 122 23.36 28.59 19.22
C GLY A 122 22.31 28.17 18.19
N GLY A 123 22.10 26.87 17.99
CA GLY A 123 21.36 26.35 16.84
C GLY A 123 20.51 25.13 17.15
N PHE A 124 20.06 24.47 16.08
CA PHE A 124 19.18 23.30 16.18
C PHE A 124 19.94 21.98 16.37
N GLY A 125 21.28 21.98 16.43
CA GLY A 125 22.10 20.76 16.42
C GLY A 125 22.00 19.97 15.11
N LYS A 126 22.82 18.93 14.97
CA LYS A 126 22.78 18.02 13.81
C LYS A 126 23.15 16.59 14.22
N PHE A 127 22.76 15.63 13.40
CA PHE A 127 23.34 14.29 13.42
C PHE A 127 24.49 14.23 12.42
N ASP A 128 25.61 13.65 12.81
CA ASP A 128 26.81 13.52 11.99
C ASP A 128 27.41 12.12 12.16
N ALA A 129 28.19 11.64 11.18
CA ALA A 129 28.80 10.32 11.25
C ALA A 129 29.93 10.25 12.30
N ASP A 130 30.55 11.40 12.59
CA ASP A 130 31.61 11.49 13.58
C ASP A 130 31.03 11.68 14.99
N CYS A 131 31.47 10.83 15.93
CA CYS A 131 31.24 11.11 17.35
C CYS A 131 32.08 12.32 17.76
N THR A 132 31.46 13.28 18.45
CA THR A 132 32.16 14.45 18.97
C THR A 132 33.32 14.06 19.87
N THR A 133 34.40 14.82 19.88
CA THR A 133 35.53 14.61 20.80
C THR A 133 35.70 15.82 21.70
N ASP A 134 36.08 15.60 22.95
CA ASP A 134 36.47 16.68 23.85
C ASP A 134 37.83 17.30 23.45
N ALA A 135 38.25 18.36 24.13
CA ALA A 135 39.53 19.02 23.87
C ALA A 135 40.75 18.10 24.11
N GLY A 136 40.58 16.96 24.78
CA GLY A 136 41.59 15.93 24.99
C GLY A 136 41.56 14.81 23.94
N GLY A 137 40.65 14.85 22.97
CA GLY A 137 40.48 13.81 21.96
C GLY A 137 39.66 12.60 22.42
N THR A 138 39.00 12.68 23.58
CA THR A 138 38.13 11.62 24.08
C THR A 138 36.78 11.72 23.40
N PRO A 139 36.24 10.62 22.81
CA PRO A 139 34.90 10.62 22.27
C PRO A 139 33.87 11.00 23.36
N THR A 140 33.03 11.97 23.05
CA THR A 140 31.96 12.49 23.89
C THR A 140 30.66 12.34 23.14
N ASP A 141 29.83 11.42 23.59
CA ASP A 141 28.53 11.17 23.00
C ASP A 141 27.46 11.99 23.74
N ALA A 142 26.66 12.75 22.99
CA ALA A 142 25.63 13.64 23.54
C ALA A 142 24.33 12.91 23.95
N GLY A 143 24.33 11.58 23.98
CA GLY A 143 23.25 10.74 24.47
C GLY A 143 22.10 10.53 23.48
N ALA A 144 22.32 10.81 22.19
CA ALA A 144 21.38 10.44 21.13
C ALA A 144 22.11 10.04 19.84
N GLN A 145 21.61 8.99 19.19
CA GLN A 145 22.13 8.45 17.95
C GLN A 145 20.99 8.19 16.97
N ARG A 146 21.22 8.42 15.67
CA ARG A 146 20.31 8.08 14.59
C ARG A 146 20.87 6.90 13.83
N LEU A 147 20.15 5.79 13.86
CA LEU A 147 20.50 4.57 13.14
C LEU A 147 19.72 4.56 11.83
N THR A 148 20.41 4.29 10.73
CA THR A 148 19.78 3.94 9.45
C THR A 148 19.77 2.43 9.32
N VAL A 149 18.58 1.87 9.10
CA VAL A 149 18.32 0.44 9.10
C VAL A 149 17.79 0.07 7.73
N GLU A 150 18.44 -0.89 7.09
CA GLU A 150 18.02 -1.45 5.82
C GLU A 150 17.33 -2.79 6.08
N VAL A 151 16.07 -2.90 5.67
CA VAL A 151 15.23 -4.08 5.85
C VAL A 151 14.95 -4.70 4.49
N THR A 152 15.17 -6.00 4.37
CA THR A 152 14.93 -6.79 3.17
C THR A 152 13.85 -7.84 3.41
N VAL A 153 12.81 -7.84 2.58
CA VAL A 153 11.71 -8.81 2.61
C VAL A 153 11.52 -9.35 1.19
N GLU A 154 11.59 -10.67 1.02
CA GLU A 154 11.35 -11.33 -0.29
C GLU A 154 12.19 -10.74 -1.45
N GLY A 155 13.41 -10.26 -1.15
CA GLY A 155 14.33 -9.65 -2.14
C GLY A 155 14.10 -8.18 -2.43
N GLN A 156 13.10 -7.55 -1.80
CA GLN A 156 12.89 -6.10 -1.84
C GLN A 156 13.51 -5.44 -0.61
N THR A 157 14.20 -4.33 -0.81
CA THR A 157 14.94 -3.64 0.24
C THR A 157 14.42 -2.22 0.44
N THR A 158 14.31 -1.80 1.69
CA THR A 158 13.88 -0.45 2.07
C THR A 158 14.63 0.01 3.31
N SER A 159 14.80 1.32 3.47
CA SER A 159 15.53 1.91 4.59
C SER A 159 14.63 2.76 5.48
N ALA A 160 14.87 2.71 6.78
CA ALA A 160 14.26 3.64 7.74
C ALA A 160 15.28 4.16 8.73
N GLN A 161 14.91 5.24 9.41
CA GLN A 161 15.73 5.84 10.45
C GLN A 161 15.02 5.73 11.80
N ILE A 162 15.82 5.49 12.83
CA ILE A 162 15.39 5.48 14.22
C ILE A 162 16.37 6.28 15.06
N VAL A 163 15.85 6.99 16.07
CA VAL A 163 16.69 7.68 17.05
C VAL A 163 16.71 6.87 18.34
N LEU A 164 17.89 6.41 18.74
CA LEU A 164 18.17 5.87 20.05
C LEU A 164 18.60 6.99 20.99
N ARG A 165 18.26 6.86 22.26
CA ARG A 165 18.66 7.79 23.31
C ARG A 165 19.30 7.03 24.43
N ARG A 166 20.36 7.60 25.01
CA ARG A 166 20.98 7.06 26.21
C ARG A 166 19.92 6.98 27.32
N PRO A 167 19.80 5.84 28.03
CA PRO A 167 18.95 5.73 29.20
C PRO A 167 19.31 6.80 30.24
N ALA A 168 18.31 7.34 30.96
CA ALA A 168 18.57 8.28 32.02
C ALA A 168 19.40 7.61 33.14
N PRO A 169 20.39 8.30 33.73
CA PRO A 169 21.15 7.74 34.85
C PRO A 169 20.19 7.46 36.02
N GLY A 170 20.07 6.19 36.40
CA GLY A 170 19.23 5.74 37.53
C GLY A 170 17.96 4.97 37.16
N THR A 171 17.63 4.83 35.86
CA THR A 171 16.61 3.88 35.41
C THR A 171 17.29 2.63 34.88
N GLY A 172 17.73 1.76 35.80
CA GLY A 172 17.99 0.36 35.44
C GLY A 172 16.66 -0.37 35.18
N PRO A 173 16.68 -1.52 34.49
CA PRO A 173 15.53 -2.41 34.42
C PRO A 173 15.07 -2.88 35.80
#